data_AF-A0A4Q5QJ48-F1
#
_entry.id   AF-A0A4Q5QJ48-F1
#
_cell.length_a   1.000
_cell.length_b   1.000
_cell.length_c   1.000
_cell.angle_alpha   90.00
_cell.angle_beta   90.00
_cell.angle_gamma   90.00
#
_symmetry.space_group_name_H-M   'P 1'
#
loop_
_entity.id
_entity.type
_entity.pdbx_description
1 polymer ?
#
loop_
_entity_poly.entity_id
_entity_poly.type
_entity_poly.pdbx_seq_one_letter_code
_entity_poly.pdbx_strand_id
1 'polypeptide(L)'
;MQVSKLAQNLHGSEIIKIASEINELKKKGEQIANLTIGDFDPKIFPIPDELKELIITAYQQNQTNYPPADGVLSLRESVSAFLKSSFNLDYGTNEIIISGGSRPLIYAIFLALVDEGDKVVFPAPSWNNNHYCDLLRA
;
A
#
# COMPACT_ATOMS: atom_id res chain seq x y z
N MET A 1 5.16 12.99 -27.82
CA MET A 1 3.82 12.74 -27.22
C MET A 1 3.79 13.46 -25.89
N GLN A 2 2.77 14.28 -25.63
CA GLN A 2 2.61 14.98 -24.36
C GLN A 2 1.73 14.11 -23.46
N VAL A 3 2.21 13.77 -22.26
CA VAL A 3 1.41 13.05 -21.24
C VAL A 3 0.50 14.03 -20.48
N SER A 4 -0.42 13.52 -19.65
CA SER A 4 -1.33 14.39 -18.88
C SER A 4 -0.57 15.32 -17.92
N LYS A 5 -1.19 16.45 -17.55
CA LYS A 5 -0.60 17.40 -16.59
C LYS A 5 -0.25 16.74 -15.26
N LEU A 6 -1.15 15.88 -14.76
CA LEU A 6 -0.89 15.02 -13.59
C LEU A 6 0.44 14.27 -13.75
N ALA A 7 0.60 13.53 -14.84
CA ALA A 7 1.79 12.71 -15.07
C ALA A 7 3.07 13.55 -15.21
N GLN A 8 2.97 14.79 -15.72
CA GLN A 8 4.10 15.72 -15.81
C GLN A 8 4.55 16.23 -14.43
N ASN A 9 3.65 16.24 -13.44
CA ASN A 9 3.87 16.80 -12.11
C ASN A 9 4.16 15.72 -11.04
N LEU A 10 4.22 14.44 -11.40
CA LEU A 10 4.55 13.37 -10.45
C LEU A 10 6.04 13.38 -10.07
N HIS A 11 6.30 13.27 -8.78
CA HIS A 11 7.66 13.17 -8.25
C HIS A 11 8.12 11.71 -8.16
N GLY A 12 9.35 11.46 -8.63
CA GLY A 12 10.02 10.16 -8.47
C GLY A 12 10.23 9.80 -7.00
N SER A 13 10.25 8.50 -6.70
CA SER A 13 10.56 8.04 -5.35
C SER A 13 12.06 8.07 -5.09
N GLU A 14 12.49 8.89 -4.13
CA GLU A 14 13.88 8.93 -3.69
C GLU A 14 14.34 7.59 -3.07
N ILE A 15 13.44 6.87 -2.39
CA ILE A 15 13.73 5.54 -1.83
C ILE A 15 14.13 4.55 -2.93
N ILE A 16 13.37 4.52 -4.03
CA ILE A 16 13.64 3.62 -5.16
C ILE A 16 14.90 4.05 -5.91
N LYS A 17 15.13 5.36 -6.04
CA LYS A 17 16.35 5.89 -6.66
C LYS A 17 17.59 5.43 -5.90
N ILE A 18 17.63 5.62 -4.58
CA ILE A 18 18.76 5.17 -3.73
C ILE A 18 18.91 3.65 -3.80
N ALA A 19 17.81 2.89 -3.76
CA ALA A 19 17.87 1.44 -3.86
C ALA A 19 18.44 0.97 -5.21
N SER A 20 18.12 1.66 -6.31
CA SER A 20 18.68 1.39 -7.64
C SER A 20 20.19 1.64 -7.66
N GLU A 21 20.65 2.78 -7.13
CA GLU A 21 22.07 3.12 -7.04
C GLU A 21 22.86 2.09 -6.22
N ILE A 22 22.31 1.66 -5.07
CA ILE A 22 22.90 0.60 -4.24
C ILE A 22 23.01 -0.72 -5.01
N ASN A 23 21.97 -1.09 -5.77
CA ASN A 23 21.98 -2.32 -6.55
C ASN A 23 23.05 -2.28 -7.65
N GLU A 24 23.26 -1.13 -8.30
CA GLU A 24 24.33 -0.95 -9.28
C GLU A 24 25.73 -1.06 -8.66
N LEU A 25 25.92 -0.50 -7.46
CA LEU A 25 27.19 -0.67 -6.74
C LEU A 25 27.45 -2.13 -6.35
N LYS A 26 26.42 -2.84 -5.85
CA LYS A 26 26.54 -4.28 -5.56
C LYS A 26 26.92 -5.10 -6.80
N LYS A 27 26.36 -4.78 -7.98
CA LYS A 27 26.74 -5.44 -9.25
C LYS A 27 28.21 -5.23 -9.61
N LYS A 28 28.80 -4.11 -9.19
CA LYS A 28 30.24 -3.81 -9.37
C LYS A 28 31.14 -4.53 -8.35
N GLY A 29 30.56 -5.32 -7.46
CA GLY A 29 31.30 -6.09 -6.44
C GLY A 29 31.40 -5.41 -5.08
N GLU A 30 30.77 -4.24 -4.90
CA GLU A 30 30.79 -3.53 -3.63
C GLU A 30 29.99 -4.29 -2.56
N GLN A 31 30.54 -4.37 -1.34
CA GLN A 31 29.86 -4.98 -0.19
C GLN A 31 29.06 -3.91 0.55
N ILE A 32 27.75 -3.86 0.30
CA ILE A 32 26.86 -2.83 0.87
C ILE A 32 25.74 -3.47 1.70
N ALA A 33 25.63 -3.07 2.96
CA ALA A 33 24.45 -3.29 3.79
C ALA A 33 23.34 -2.31 3.36
N ASN A 34 22.32 -2.82 2.67
CA ASN A 34 21.21 -1.98 2.22
C ASN A 34 20.14 -1.89 3.33
N LEU A 35 20.00 -0.70 3.92
CA LEU A 35 19.04 -0.40 4.99
C LEU A 35 17.98 0.63 4.55
N THR A 36 17.71 0.74 3.24
CA THR A 36 16.85 1.81 2.69
C THR A 36 15.44 1.35 2.33
N ILE A 37 15.20 0.04 2.26
CA ILE A 37 13.90 -0.55 1.91
C ILE A 37 13.20 -1.01 3.18
N GLY A 38 11.96 -0.56 3.38
CA GLY A 38 11.13 -0.89 4.54
C GLY A 38 10.35 -2.20 4.43
N ASP A 39 10.76 -3.11 3.54
CA ASP A 39 10.15 -4.42 3.37
C ASP A 39 10.97 -5.49 4.10
N PHE A 40 10.34 -6.58 4.51
CA PHE A 40 11.04 -7.69 5.15
C PHE A 40 11.77 -8.54 4.11
N ASP A 41 12.95 -9.07 4.47
CA ASP A 41 13.61 -10.07 3.63
C ASP A 41 12.77 -11.37 3.65
N PRO A 42 12.18 -11.80 2.52
CA PRO A 42 11.32 -12.99 2.50
C PRO A 42 12.08 -14.29 2.78
N LYS A 43 13.42 -14.29 2.78
CA LYS A 43 14.23 -15.44 3.22
C LYS A 43 14.33 -15.53 4.73
N ILE A 44 14.16 -14.41 5.43
CA ILE A 44 14.21 -14.33 6.90
C ILE A 44 12.79 -14.35 7.48
N PHE A 45 11.87 -13.62 6.86
CA PHE A 45 10.47 -13.51 7.23
C PHE A 45 9.57 -13.94 6.06
N PRO A 46 9.56 -15.24 5.72
CA PRO A 46 8.63 -15.74 4.71
C PRO A 46 7.19 -15.63 5.22
N ILE A 47 6.22 -15.69 4.31
CA ILE A 47 4.83 -15.94 4.67
C ILE A 47 4.78 -17.22 5.53
N PRO A 48 4.11 -17.22 6.70
CA PRO A 48 3.92 -18.43 7.51
C PRO A 48 3.33 -19.58 6.70
N ASP A 49 3.78 -20.81 6.96
CA ASP A 49 3.42 -21.97 6.13
C ASP A 49 1.91 -22.25 6.11
N GLU A 50 1.23 -22.09 7.24
CA GLU A 50 -0.23 -22.17 7.32
C GLU A 50 -0.93 -21.19 6.36
N LEU A 51 -0.45 -19.94 6.26
CA LEU A 51 -1.01 -18.97 5.33
C LEU A 51 -0.73 -19.34 3.87
N LYS A 52 0.44 -19.92 3.56
CA LYS A 52 0.74 -20.44 2.22
C LYS A 52 -0.23 -21.55 1.84
N GLU A 53 -0.48 -22.49 2.75
CA GLU A 53 -1.42 -23.60 2.53
C GLU A 53 -2.86 -23.10 2.32
N LEU A 54 -3.30 -22.09 3.07
CA LEU A 54 -4.63 -21.49 2.88
C LEU A 54 -4.75 -20.77 1.54
N ILE A 55 -3.70 -20.06 1.10
CA ILE A 55 -3.66 -19.46 -0.24
C ILE A 55 -3.79 -20.52 -1.33
N ILE A 56 -3.03 -21.62 -1.22
CA ILE A 56 -3.09 -22.75 -2.16
C ILE A 56 -4.47 -23.40 -2.14
N THR A 57 -5.05 -23.57 -0.96
CA THR A 57 -6.39 -24.15 -0.79
C THR A 57 -7.46 -23.29 -1.45
N ALA A 58 -7.46 -21.97 -1.21
CA ALA A 58 -8.40 -21.04 -1.84
C ALA A 58 -8.28 -21.09 -3.38
N TYR A 59 -7.05 -21.19 -3.89
CA TYR A 59 -6.78 -21.37 -5.32
C TYR A 59 -7.35 -22.70 -5.85
N GLN A 60 -7.11 -23.82 -5.15
CA GLN A 60 -7.65 -25.14 -5.52
C GLN A 60 -9.18 -25.19 -5.48
N GLN A 61 -9.80 -24.39 -4.61
CA GLN A 61 -11.25 -24.21 -4.53
C GLN A 61 -11.80 -23.23 -5.58
N ASN A 62 -10.97 -22.74 -6.51
CA ASN A 62 -11.32 -21.79 -7.56
C ASN A 62 -11.88 -20.46 -7.04
N GLN A 63 -11.40 -19.98 -5.89
CA GLN A 63 -11.71 -18.63 -5.39
C GLN A 63 -10.95 -17.54 -6.18
N THR A 64 -11.22 -17.46 -7.50
CA THR A 64 -10.45 -16.66 -8.46
C THR A 64 -11.31 -15.67 -9.27
N ASN A 65 -12.61 -15.60 -9.00
CA ASN A 65 -13.54 -14.68 -9.65
C ASN A 65 -13.62 -13.33 -8.94
N TYR A 66 -14.32 -12.37 -9.56
CA TYR A 66 -14.52 -11.03 -9.03
C TYR A 66 -15.07 -11.06 -7.59
N PRO A 67 -14.37 -10.44 -6.63
CA PRO A 67 -14.93 -10.21 -5.31
C PRO A 67 -15.97 -9.06 -5.36
N PRO A 68 -16.80 -8.91 -4.32
CA PRO A 68 -17.54 -7.67 -4.08
C PRO A 68 -16.60 -6.45 -4.08
N ALA A 69 -17.09 -5.30 -4.52
CA ALA A 69 -16.28 -4.08 -4.66
C ALA A 69 -15.68 -3.59 -3.32
N ASP A 70 -16.35 -3.84 -2.21
CA ASP A 70 -15.92 -3.53 -0.85
C ASP A 70 -15.02 -4.63 -0.23
N GLY A 71 -14.92 -5.79 -0.89
CA GLY A 71 -14.18 -6.96 -0.44
C GLY A 71 -15.07 -8.08 0.09
N VAL A 72 -14.51 -9.29 0.13
CA VAL A 72 -15.19 -10.50 0.63
C VAL A 72 -15.69 -10.28 2.05
N LEU A 73 -16.96 -10.63 2.30
CA LEU A 73 -17.64 -10.36 3.57
C LEU A 73 -16.89 -10.96 4.77
N SER A 74 -16.46 -12.21 4.69
CA SER A 74 -15.75 -12.89 5.79
C SER A 74 -14.45 -12.18 6.18
N LEU A 75 -13.76 -11.56 5.23
CA LEU A 75 -12.57 -10.76 5.50
C LEU A 75 -12.94 -9.45 6.21
N ARG A 76 -14.02 -8.78 5.79
CA ARG A 76 -14.50 -7.57 6.46
C ARG A 76 -14.98 -7.83 7.89
N GLU A 77 -15.67 -8.95 8.12
CA GLU A 77 -16.04 -9.41 9.47
C GLU A 77 -14.81 -9.65 10.34
N SER A 78 -13.78 -10.31 9.79
CA SER A 78 -12.53 -10.56 10.49
C SER A 78 -11.80 -9.25 10.85
N VAL A 79 -11.79 -8.27 9.95
CA VAL A 79 -11.21 -6.94 10.22
C VAL A 79 -12.00 -6.21 11.30
N SER A 80 -13.33 -6.20 11.24
CA SER A 80 -14.20 -5.61 12.27
C SER A 80 -13.90 -6.19 13.65
N ALA A 81 -13.87 -7.52 13.76
CA ALA A 81 -13.56 -8.22 15.01
C ALA A 81 -12.13 -7.93 15.51
N PHE A 82 -11.15 -7.85 14.61
CA PHE A 82 -9.78 -7.49 14.95
C PHE A 82 -9.68 -6.06 15.50
N LEU A 83 -10.33 -5.10 14.85
CA LEU A 83 -10.36 -3.70 15.29
C LEU A 83 -11.00 -3.56 16.67
N LYS A 84 -12.10 -4.27 16.92
CA LYS A 84 -12.78 -4.26 18.22
C LYS A 84 -11.91 -4.86 19.32
N SER A 85 -11.34 -6.04 19.08
CA SER A 85 -10.58 -6.77 20.11
C SER A 85 -9.21 -6.14 20.39
N SER A 86 -8.53 -5.61 19.37
CA SER A 86 -7.15 -5.11 19.49
C SER A 86 -7.09 -3.63 19.84
N PHE A 87 -8.08 -2.84 19.40
CA PHE A 87 -8.05 -1.39 19.52
C PHE A 87 -9.31 -0.79 20.16
N ASN A 88 -10.28 -1.62 20.57
CA ASN A 88 -11.59 -1.18 21.08
C ASN A 88 -12.35 -0.26 20.10
N LEU A 89 -12.16 -0.47 18.80
CA LEU A 89 -12.83 0.26 17.73
C LEU A 89 -14.00 -0.57 17.18
N ASP A 90 -15.21 -0.01 17.20
CA ASP A 90 -16.45 -0.70 16.85
C ASP A 90 -16.96 -0.22 15.48
N TYR A 91 -16.54 -0.91 14.42
CA TYR A 91 -16.94 -0.59 13.05
C TYR A 91 -17.76 -1.73 12.45
N GLY A 92 -18.89 -1.39 11.84
CA GLY A 92 -19.68 -2.31 11.04
C GLY A 92 -18.93 -2.75 9.78
N THR A 93 -19.32 -3.90 9.22
CA THR A 93 -18.72 -4.40 7.97
C THR A 93 -18.98 -3.47 6.78
N ASN A 94 -20.03 -2.64 6.84
CA ASN A 94 -20.35 -1.60 5.86
C ASN A 94 -19.46 -0.34 5.99
N GLU A 95 -18.61 -0.27 7.01
CA GLU A 95 -17.62 0.81 7.23
C GLU A 95 -16.20 0.35 6.88
N ILE A 96 -16.04 -0.87 6.35
CA ILE A 96 -14.74 -1.49 6.03
C ILE A 96 -14.65 -1.74 4.53
N ILE A 97 -13.55 -1.29 3.92
CA ILE A 97 -13.19 -1.57 2.53
C ILE A 97 -11.85 -2.30 2.46
N ILE A 98 -11.78 -3.38 1.68
CA ILE A 98 -10.56 -4.15 1.45
C ILE A 98 -9.91 -3.72 0.13
N SER A 99 -8.59 -3.63 0.11
CA SER A 99 -7.82 -3.37 -1.11
C SER A 99 -6.48 -4.10 -1.12
N GLY A 100 -5.81 -4.10 -2.28
CA GLY A 100 -4.47 -4.66 -2.46
C GLY A 100 -3.37 -3.81 -1.81
N GLY A 101 -3.33 -3.78 -0.48
CA GLY A 101 -2.41 -2.96 0.31
C GLY A 101 -2.93 -1.54 0.58
N SER A 102 -2.21 -0.75 1.37
CA SER A 102 -2.71 0.55 1.86
C SER A 102 -2.70 1.68 0.82
N ARG A 103 -1.80 1.63 -0.17
CA ARG A 103 -1.60 2.76 -1.12
C ARG A 103 -2.83 3.10 -1.96
N PRO A 104 -3.57 2.13 -2.54
CA PRO A 104 -4.81 2.44 -3.26
C PRO A 104 -5.85 3.16 -2.39
N LEU A 105 -5.95 2.82 -1.10
CA LEU A 105 -6.88 3.49 -0.18
C LEU A 105 -6.45 4.93 0.11
N ILE A 106 -5.17 5.16 0.36
CA ILE A 106 -4.65 6.52 0.55
C ILE A 106 -4.90 7.36 -0.71
N TYR A 107 -4.62 6.81 -1.88
CA TYR A 107 -4.91 7.47 -3.16
C TYR A 107 -6.40 7.82 -3.30
N ALA A 108 -7.29 6.86 -3.03
CA ALA A 108 -8.74 7.07 -3.11
C ALA A 108 -9.23 8.11 -2.10
N ILE A 109 -8.69 8.15 -0.89
CA ILE A 109 -9.03 9.14 0.15
C ILE A 109 -8.73 10.56 -0.35
N PHE A 110 -7.55 10.79 -0.92
CA PHE A 110 -7.20 12.11 -1.45
C PHE A 110 -8.14 12.53 -2.58
N LEU A 111 -8.44 11.63 -3.52
CA LEU A 111 -9.37 11.94 -4.62
C LEU A 111 -10.83 12.10 -4.18
N ALA A 112 -11.25 11.43 -3.10
CA ALA A 112 -12.64 11.44 -2.65
C ALA A 112 -12.95 12.63 -1.72
N LEU A 113 -11.94 13.17 -1.02
CA LEU A 113 -12.16 14.13 0.07
C LEU A 113 -11.51 15.50 -0.13
N VAL A 114 -10.62 15.68 -1.11
CA VAL A 114 -9.79 16.89 -1.21
C VAL A 114 -9.96 17.52 -2.59
N ASP A 115 -10.35 18.79 -2.61
CA ASP A 115 -10.47 19.60 -3.82
C ASP A 115 -9.22 20.46 -4.07
N GLU A 116 -9.09 21.01 -5.28
CA GLU A 116 -8.04 21.99 -5.59
C GLU A 116 -8.17 23.22 -4.68
N GLY A 117 -7.07 23.59 -4.02
CA GLY A 117 -7.01 24.72 -3.09
C GLY A 117 -7.22 24.34 -1.62
N ASP A 118 -7.69 23.12 -1.34
CA ASP A 118 -7.76 22.60 0.02
C ASP A 118 -6.37 22.42 0.65
N LYS A 119 -6.33 22.54 1.98
CA LYS A 119 -5.11 22.38 2.76
C LYS A 119 -5.12 21.05 3.49
N VAL A 120 -4.19 20.17 3.11
CA VAL A 120 -3.95 18.91 3.80
C VAL A 120 -2.80 19.07 4.80
N VAL A 121 -3.05 18.73 6.06
CA VAL A 121 -2.05 18.82 7.14
C VAL A 121 -1.52 17.42 7.46
N PHE A 122 -0.20 17.28 7.54
CA PHE A 122 0.48 16.06 7.97
C PHE A 122 1.73 16.41 8.79
N PRO A 123 2.14 15.56 9.76
CA PRO A 123 3.32 15.79 10.57
C PRO A 123 4.61 15.74 9.74
N ALA A 124 5.68 16.37 10.22
CA ALA A 124 7.02 16.24 9.64
C ALA A 124 7.98 15.68 10.71
N PRO A 125 8.71 14.58 10.42
CA PRO A 125 8.72 13.81 9.17
C PRO A 125 7.45 12.96 8.98
N SER A 126 7.05 12.75 7.71
CA SER A 126 5.98 11.84 7.31
C SER A 126 6.43 10.85 6.25
N TRP A 127 5.57 9.88 5.94
CA TRP A 127 5.56 9.25 4.62
C TRP A 127 5.38 10.30 3.50
N ASN A 128 5.45 9.91 2.22
CA ASN A 128 5.38 10.82 1.07
C ASN A 128 3.98 11.44 0.83
N ASN A 129 3.29 11.82 1.89
CA ASN A 129 1.95 12.42 1.92
C ASN A 129 1.86 13.68 1.05
N ASN A 130 2.94 14.46 0.98
CA ASN A 130 3.06 15.60 0.08
C ASN A 130 2.84 15.21 -1.40
N HIS A 131 3.32 14.03 -1.84
CA HIS A 131 3.18 13.60 -3.24
C HIS A 131 1.72 13.29 -3.61
N TYR A 132 0.88 12.93 -2.64
CA TYR A 132 -0.55 12.72 -2.91
C TYR A 132 -1.30 14.05 -3.12
N CYS A 133 -0.78 15.17 -2.63
CA CYS A 133 -1.35 16.48 -2.92
C CYS A 133 -1.14 16.91 -4.38
N ASP A 134 -0.07 16.41 -5.02
CA ASP A 134 0.21 16.70 -6.43
C ASP A 134 -0.81 16.03 -7.37
N LEU A 135 -1.56 15.04 -6.89
CA LEU A 135 -2.67 14.42 -7.62
C LEU A 135 -3.75 15.41 -8.02
N LEU A 136 -3.91 16.47 -7.23
CA LEU A 136 -5.00 17.43 -7.32
C LEU A 136 -4.62 18.71 -8.07
N ARG A 137 -3.34 18.84 -8.47
CA ARG A 137 -2.80 20.02 -9.17
C ARG A 137 -2.81 19.86 -10.69
N ALA A 138 -3.77 19.11 -11.24
CA ALA A 138 -3.88 18.77 -12.66
C ALA A 138 -4.67 19.81 -13.46
#